data_AF-A0A432XV99-F1
#
_entry.id   AF-A0A432XV99-F1
#
_cell.length_a   1.000
_cell.length_b   1.000
_cell.length_c   1.000
_cell.angle_alpha   90.00
_cell.angle_beta   90.00
_cell.angle_gamma   90.00
#
_symmetry.space_group_name_H-M   'P 1'
#
loop_
_entity.id
_entity.type
_entity.pdbx_description
1 polymer ?
#
loop_
_entity_poly.entity_id
_entity_poly.type
_entity_poly.pdbx_seq_one_letter_code
_entity_poly.pdbx_strand_id
1 'polypeptide(L)' 'MNNRINITIMSDVNYENLLAEILIDGHFIGLVTTEPDQPICFEIPDGELKFQSLDLDILQEALSAAKKELLQE' A
#
# COMPACT_ATOMS: atom_id res chain seq x y z
N MET A 1 16.24 -6.48 -10.31
CA MET A 1 16.22 -5.09 -9.81
C MET A 1 15.94 -5.15 -8.32
N ASN A 2 16.67 -4.41 -7.48
CA ASN A 2 16.31 -4.28 -6.06
C ASN A 2 15.27 -3.17 -5.96
N ASN A 3 14.02 -3.49 -6.25
CA ASN A 3 12.93 -2.56 -6.03
C ASN A 3 12.81 -2.35 -4.52
N ARG A 4 12.92 -1.10 -4.08
CA ARG A 4 12.85 -0.78 -2.66
C ARG A 4 11.38 -0.67 -2.29
N ILE A 5 10.78 -1.81 -1.96
CA ILE A 5 9.46 -1.86 -1.34
C ILE A 5 9.66 -1.56 0.15
N ASN A 6 8.99 -0.53 0.64
CA ASN A 6 8.91 -0.25 2.07
C ASN A 6 7.44 -0.23 2.50
N ILE A 7 7.11 -0.97 3.54
CA ILE A 7 5.74 -1.14 4.04
C ILE A 7 5.71 -0.62 5.47
N THR A 8 4.82 0.32 5.74
CA THR A 8 4.58 0.85 7.08
C THR A 8 3.14 0.54 7.47
N ILE A 9 2.96 -0.31 8.48
CA ILE A 9 1.63 -0.60 9.01
C ILE A 9 1.19 0.54 9.93
N MET A 10 0.00 1.08 9.66
CA MET A 10 -0.59 2.15 10.45
C MET A 10 -1.40 1.56 11.60
N SER A 11 -0.81 1.54 12.79
CA SER A 11 -1.50 1.21 14.03
C SER A 11 -2.15 2.49 14.61
N ASP A 12 -3.24 2.91 13.97
CA ASP A 12 -4.34 3.73 14.50
C ASP A 12 -3.98 4.90 15.44
N VAL A 13 -3.98 6.15 14.91
CA VAL A 13 -4.36 7.36 15.70
C VAL A 13 -4.83 8.57 14.86
N ASN A 14 -4.63 8.64 13.53
CA ASN A 14 -4.92 9.90 12.78
C ASN A 14 -5.66 9.77 11.44
N TYR A 15 -5.83 8.56 10.90
CA TYR A 15 -6.52 8.33 9.63
C TYR A 15 -7.46 7.15 9.79
N GLU A 16 -8.76 7.40 10.01
CA GLU A 16 -9.78 6.37 10.33
C GLU A 16 -9.85 5.22 9.30
N ASN A 17 -9.29 5.44 8.10
CA ASN A 17 -9.40 4.54 6.96
C ASN A 17 -8.05 4.06 6.41
N LEU A 18 -6.89 4.50 6.93
CA LEU A 18 -5.57 4.12 6.39
C LEU A 18 -4.97 2.97 7.21
N LEU A 19 -4.73 1.84 6.57
CA LEU A 19 -4.21 0.62 7.20
C LEU A 19 -2.70 0.47 7.02
N ALA A 20 -2.17 0.81 5.85
CA ALA A 20 -0.73 0.74 5.59
C ALA A 20 -0.30 1.71 4.50
N GLU A 21 0.96 2.10 4.53
CA GLU A 21 1.63 2.85 3.49
C GLU A 21 2.65 1.96 2.80
N ILE A 22 2.59 1.92 1.48
CA ILE A 22 3.52 1.16 0.64
C ILE A 22 4.27 2.17 -0.23
N LEU A 23 5.59 2.19 -0.11
CA LEU A 23 6.48 2.99 -0.94
C LEU A 23 7.21 2.06 -1.91
N ILE A 24 6.99 2.22 -3.20
CA ILE A 24 7.65 1.45 -4.26
C ILE A 24 8.46 2.41 -5.12
N ASP A 25 9.80 2.34 -5.03
CA ASP A 25 10.71 3.18 -5.82
C ASP A 25 10.41 4.69 -5.76
N GLY A 26 9.88 5.14 -4.61
CA GLY A 26 9.51 6.54 -4.38
C GLY A 26 8.06 6.89 -4.71
N HIS A 27 7.25 5.92 -5.17
CA HIS A 27 5.81 6.06 -5.37
C HIS A 27 5.02 5.60 -4.17
N PHE A 28 4.11 6.44 -3.68
CA PHE A 28 3.26 6.12 -2.55
C PHE A 28 1.97 5.40 -2.97
N ILE A 29 1.59 4.38 -2.20
CA ILE A 29 0.34 3.64 -2.32
C ILE A 29 -0.21 3.43 -0.90
N GLY A 30 -1.43 3.89 -0.65
CA GLY A 30 -2.12 3.67 0.62
C GLY A 30 -2.99 2.42 0.55
N LEU A 31 -2.87 1.52 1.52
CA LEU A 31 -3.91 0.53 1.80
C LEU A 31 -4.95 1.14 2.70
N VAL A 32 -6.19 1.15 2.24
CA VAL A 32 -7.29 1.79 2.94
C VAL A 32 -8.45 0.81 3.15
N THR A 33 -9.22 1.05 4.21
CA THR A 33 -10.53 0.44 4.40
C THR A 33 -11.54 1.55 4.65
N THR A 34 -12.74 1.43 4.09
CA THR A 34 -13.82 2.38 4.36
C THR A 34 -14.70 1.95 5.53
N GLU A 35 -14.71 0.66 5.87
CA GLU A 35 -15.51 0.06 6.96
C GLU A 35 -14.85 -1.25 7.46
N PRO A 36 -15.04 -1.65 8.74
CA PRO A 36 -14.41 -2.84 9.32
C PRO A 36 -14.76 -4.18 8.64
N ASP A 37 -15.83 -4.24 7.85
CA ASP A 37 -16.30 -5.43 7.11
C ASP A 37 -16.16 -5.31 5.59
N GLN A 38 -15.53 -4.25 5.09
CA GLN A 38 -15.27 -4.08 3.67
C GLN A 38 -13.90 -4.63 3.25
N PRO A 39 -13.76 -5.08 1.99
CA PRO A 39 -12.48 -5.51 1.47
C PRO A 39 -11.46 -4.37 1.52
N ILE A 40 -10.21 -4.72 1.87
CA ILE A 40 -9.09 -3.79 1.83
C ILE A 40 -8.93 -3.29 0.39
N CYS A 41 -8.97 -1.97 0.24
CA CYS A 41 -8.76 -1.28 -1.01
C CYS A 41 -7.36 -0.64 -1.00
N PHE A 42 -6.92 -0.16 -2.15
CA PHE A 42 -5.72 0.66 -2.23
C PHE A 42 -6.01 1.94 -3.00
N GLU A 43 -5.35 3.01 -2.60
CA GLU A 43 -5.41 4.32 -3.22
C GLU A 43 -4.01 4.76 -3.63
N ILE A 44 -3.93 5.43 -4.77
CA ILE A 44 -2.69 6.00 -5.26
C ILE A 44 -2.93 7.52 -5.38
N PRO A 45 -2.22 8.36 -4.62
CA PRO A 45 -2.46 9.80 -4.63
C PRO A 45 -2.25 10.40 -6.03
N ASP A 46 -3.07 11.39 -6.36
CA ASP A 46 -2.98 12.09 -7.64
C ASP A 46 -1.57 12.70 -7.82
N GLY A 47 -0.95 12.46 -8.97
CA GLY A 47 0.39 12.94 -9.28
C GLY A 47 1.55 12.05 -8.82
N GLU A 48 1.29 10.96 -8.06
CA GLU A 48 2.33 9.99 -7.69
C GLU A 48 2.70 9.08 -8.88
N LEU A 49 1.74 8.74 -9.74
CA LEU A 49 1.99 7.97 -10.96
C LEU A 49 2.42 8.87 -12.12
N LYS A 50 3.58 9.52 -12.01
CA LYS A 50 4.18 10.21 -13.15
C LYS A 50 4.85 9.22 -14.10
N PHE A 51 4.09 8.57 -14.99
CA PHE A 51 4.54 7.85 -16.21
C PHE A 51 5.82 6.97 -16.14
N GLN A 52 6.36 6.72 -14.96
CA GLN A 52 7.35 5.70 -14.72
C GLN A 52 6.55 4.41 -14.58
N SER A 53 6.92 3.43 -15.38
CA SER A 53 6.31 2.12 -15.42
C SER A 53 6.41 1.49 -14.03
N LEU A 54 5.35 1.63 -13.23
CA LEU A 54 5.19 0.79 -12.05
C LEU A 54 4.93 -0.61 -12.56
N ASP A 55 5.86 -1.50 -12.27
CA ASP A 55 5.75 -2.90 -12.64
C ASP A 55 4.61 -3.54 -11.84
N LEU A 56 3.68 -4.19 -12.54
CA LEU A 56 2.49 -4.77 -11.93
C LEU A 56 2.81 -5.99 -11.06
N ASP A 57 3.86 -6.74 -11.38
CA ASP A 57 4.31 -7.87 -10.56
C ASP A 57 4.84 -7.36 -9.22
N ILE A 58 5.58 -6.24 -9.23
CA ILE A 58 6.10 -5.60 -8.02
C ILE A 58 4.98 -4.98 -7.19
N LEU A 59 3.99 -4.35 -7.84
CA LEU A 59 2.78 -3.87 -7.16
C LEU A 59 2.05 -5.02 -6.47
N GLN A 60 1.86 -6.14 -7.17
CA GLN A 60 1.18 -7.31 -6.63
C GLN A 60 1.95 -7.92 -5.44
N GLU A 61 3.28 -8.00 -5.53
CA GLU A 61 4.14 -8.47 -4.45
C GLU A 61 4.02 -7.55 -3.22
N ALA A 62 4.12 -6.24 -3.41
CA ALA A 62 4.04 -5.27 -2.33
C ALA A 62 2.67 -5.29 -1.62
N LEU A 63 1.57 -5.32 -2.38
CA LEU A 63 0.22 -5.45 -1.83
C LEU A 63 0.04 -6.76 -1.05
N SER A 64 0.59 -7.87 -1.58
CA SER A 64 0.51 -9.17 -0.92
C SER A 64 1.30 -9.21 0.39
N ALA A 65 2.49 -8.60 0.41
CA ALA A 65 3.31 -8.49 1.61
C ALA A 65 2.63 -7.62 2.67
N ALA A 66 2.10 -6.46 2.28
CA ALA A 66 1.41 -5.56 3.20
C ALA A 66 0.14 -6.20 3.79
N LYS A 67 -0.62 -6.95 2.97
CA LYS A 67 -1.76 -7.73 3.45
C LYS A 67 -1.34 -8.78 4.48
N LYS A 68 -0.25 -9.52 4.24
CA LYS A 68 0.25 -10.53 5.19
C LYS A 68 0.65 -9.91 6.52
N GLU A 69 1.38 -8.79 6.48
CA GLU A 69 1.76 -8.08 7.70
C GLU A 69 0.54 -7.54 8.48
N LEU A 70 -0.48 -7.04 7.77
CA LEU A 70 -1.74 -6.60 8.38
C LEU A 70 -2.51 -7.75 9.05
N LEU A 71 -2.57 -8.91 8.41
CA LEU A 71 -3.34 -10.07 8.88
C LEU A 71 -2.53 -11.01 9.79
N GLN A 72 -1.24 -10.73 10.00
CA GLN A 72 -0.29 -11.60 10.70
C GLN A 72 -0.23 -13.03 10.12
N GLU A 73 -0.34 -13.15 8.79
CA GLU A 73 -0.30 -14.42 8.02
C GLU A 73 1.07 -14.74 7.42
#